data_AF-A0A7C4PZD4-F1
#
_entry.id   AF-A0A7C4PZD4-F1
#
_cell.length_a   1.000
_cell.length_b   1.000
_cell.length_c   1.000
_cell.angle_alpha   90.00
_cell.angle_beta   90.00
_cell.angle_gamma   90.00
#
_symmetry.space_group_name_H-M   'P 1'
#
loop_
_entity.id
_entity.type
_entity.pdbx_description
1 polymer ?
#
loop_
_entity_poly.entity_id
_entity_poly.type
_entity_poly.pdbx_seq_one_letter_code
_entity_poly.pdbx_strand_id
1 'polypeptide(L)'
;MVNLEKLVGISLLLIGVVFVLEAAILIYTLMIASSALSAAAGLAGAMGGGLSGSLATLTTIMNFLWIYAILRFITGIISIISGGLVLFSKE
;
A
#
# COMPACT_ATOMS: atom_id res chain seq x y z
N MET A 1 15.24 20.15 -28.48
CA MET A 1 14.63 18.80 -28.63
C MET A 1 14.62 18.16 -27.25
N VAL A 2 13.48 17.64 -26.78
CA VAL A 2 13.40 16.96 -25.47
C VAL A 2 13.97 15.55 -25.62
N ASN A 3 14.88 15.15 -24.74
CA ASN A 3 15.36 13.77 -24.70
C ASN A 3 14.21 12.88 -24.16
N LEU A 4 13.68 12.03 -25.04
CA LEU A 4 12.50 11.21 -24.75
C LEU A 4 12.75 10.23 -23.60
N GLU A 5 13.97 9.71 -23.49
CA GLU A 5 14.37 8.75 -22.44
C GLU A 5 14.37 9.42 -21.07
N LYS A 6 14.91 10.64 -20.99
CA LYS A 6 14.86 11.43 -19.75
C LYS A 6 13.43 11.74 -19.34
N LEU A 7 12.54 12.00 -20.30
CA LEU A 7 11.11 12.22 -20.03
C LEU A 7 10.44 10.95 -19.49
N VAL A 8 10.72 9.77 -20.07
CA VAL A 8 10.22 8.48 -19.59
C VAL A 8 10.74 8.17 -18.19
N GLY A 9 12.04 8.37 -17.94
CA GLY A 9 12.66 8.14 -16.64
C GLY A 9 12.06 9.03 -15.54
N ILE A 10 11.87 10.33 -15.81
CA ILE A 10 11.21 11.25 -14.88
C ILE A 10 9.75 10.82 -14.63
N SER A 11 9.03 10.39 -15.67
CA SER A 11 7.64 9.93 -15.53
C SER A 11 7.54 8.70 -14.62
N LEU A 12 8.45 7.73 -14.78
CA LEU A 12 8.54 6.54 -13.92
C LEU A 12 8.90 6.89 -12.48
N LEU A 13 9.81 7.86 -12.26
CA LEU A 13 10.11 8.34 -10.91
C LEU A 13 8.88 8.95 -10.22
N LEU A 14 8.14 9.82 -10.93
CA LEU A 14 6.94 10.45 -10.39
C LEU A 14 5.87 9.42 -10.03
N ILE A 15 5.61 8.48 -10.95
CA ILE A 15 4.69 7.36 -10.71
C ILE A 15 5.13 6.55 -9.48
N GLY A 16 6.41 6.23 -9.39
CA GLY A 16 6.96 5.45 -8.29
C GLY A 16 6.81 6.15 -6.93
N VAL A 17 7.10 7.45 -6.86
CA VAL A 17 6.91 8.26 -5.65
C VAL A 17 5.44 8.28 -5.22
N VAL A 18 4.50 8.47 -6.15
CA VAL A 18 3.06 8.46 -5.85
C VAL A 18 2.65 7.11 -5.26
N PHE A 19 3.05 6.00 -5.88
CA PHE A 19 2.74 4.66 -5.38
C PHE A 19 3.33 4.38 -3.99
N VAL A 20 4.57 4.81 -3.72
CA VAL A 20 5.19 4.67 -2.39
C VAL A 20 4.43 5.49 -1.34
N LEU A 21 4.06 6.74 -1.65
CA LEU A 21 3.31 7.60 -0.74
C LEU A 21 1.91 7.06 -0.45
N GLU A 22 1.18 6.64 -1.48
CA GLU A 22 -0.12 5.99 -1.32
C GLU A 22 -0.03 4.73 -0.46
N ALA A 23 0.98 3.90 -0.70
CA ALA A 23 1.20 2.70 0.10
C ALA A 23 1.52 3.04 1.55
N ALA A 24 2.35 4.06 1.81
CA ALA A 24 2.68 4.50 3.16
C ALA A 24 1.44 4.99 3.92
N ILE A 25 0.59 5.79 3.27
CA ILE A 25 -0.68 6.26 3.84
C ILE A 25 -1.60 5.08 4.16
N LEU A 26 -1.71 4.14 3.22
CA LEU A 26 -2.56 2.97 3.38
C LEU A 26 -2.06 2.06 4.51
N ILE A 27 -0.76 1.78 4.59
CA ILE A 27 -0.15 1.01 5.68
C ILE A 27 -0.42 1.68 7.02
N TYR A 28 -0.18 2.98 7.15
CA TYR A 28 -0.43 3.71 8.38
C TYR A 28 -1.91 3.62 8.80
N THR A 29 -2.82 3.81 7.85
CA THR A 29 -4.27 3.69 8.07
C THR A 29 -4.65 2.27 8.50
N LEU A 30 -4.04 1.25 7.88
CA LEU A 30 -4.27 -0.15 8.22
C LEU A 30 -3.73 -0.52 9.60
N MET A 31 -2.63 0.08 10.06
CA MET A 31 -2.14 -0.12 11.43
C MET A 31 -3.16 0.39 12.45
N ILE A 32 -3.71 1.59 12.23
CA ILE A 32 -4.75 2.15 13.08
C ILE A 32 -6.00 1.28 13.05
N ALA A 33 -6.50 0.95 11.85
CA ALA A 33 -7.70 0.12 11.69
C ALA A 33 -7.54 -1.29 12.28
N SER A 34 -6.36 -1.90 12.15
CA SER A 34 -6.06 -3.22 12.75
C SER A 34 -6.12 -3.17 14.28
N SER A 35 -5.59 -2.12 14.89
CA SER A 35 -5.65 -1.94 16.35
C SER A 35 -7.09 -1.70 16.85
N ALA A 36 -7.88 -0.90 16.13
CA ALA A 36 -9.29 -0.66 16.44
C ALA A 36 -10.13 -1.95 16.27
N LEU A 37 -9.88 -2.72 15.23
CA LEU A 37 -10.53 -4.02 15.01
C LEU A 37 -10.22 -5.02 16.12
N SER A 38 -8.97 -5.08 16.58
CA SER A 38 -8.57 -5.92 17.70
C SER A 38 -9.28 -5.54 19.01
N ALA A 39 -9.42 -4.23 19.29
CA ALA A 39 -10.18 -3.75 20.44
C ALA A 39 -11.68 -4.09 20.35
N ALA A 40 -12.28 -3.91 19.16
CA ALA A 40 -13.67 -4.27 18.91
C ALA A 40 -13.91 -5.79 19.01
N ALA A 41 -12.96 -6.61 18.56
CA ALA A 41 -12.98 -8.06 18.72
C ALA A 41 -13.00 -8.48 20.19
N GLY A 42 -12.17 -7.86 21.02
CA GLY A 42 -12.14 -8.09 22.47
C GLY A 42 -13.46 -7.75 23.15
N LEU A 43 -14.08 -6.63 22.77
CA LEU A 43 -15.39 -6.22 23.29
C LEU A 43 -16.52 -7.15 22.83
N ALA A 44 -16.53 -7.56 21.56
CA ALA A 44 -17.50 -8.51 21.01
C ALA A 44 -17.41 -9.91 21.64
N GLY A 45 -16.19 -10.36 21.98
CA GLY A 45 -15.96 -11.59 22.73
C GLY A 45 -16.51 -11.51 24.17
N ALA A 46 -16.43 -10.34 24.81
CA ALA A 46 -16.96 -10.12 26.16
C ALA A 46 -18.50 -10.02 26.20
N MET A 47 -19.15 -9.57 25.11
CA MET A 47 -20.60 -9.36 25.05
C MET A 47 -21.43 -10.55 24.53
N GLY A 48 -20.82 -11.71 24.30
CA GLY A 48 -21.55 -12.92 23.91
C GLY A 48 -21.90 -12.99 22.42
N GLY A 49 -20.88 -13.18 21.57
CA GLY A 49 -20.94 -14.03 20.36
C GLY A 49 -21.68 -13.53 19.11
N GLY A 50 -22.62 -12.59 19.22
CA GLY A 50 -23.49 -12.17 18.09
C GLY A 50 -22.77 -11.46 16.93
N LEU A 51 -21.55 -10.95 17.13
CA LEU A 51 -20.78 -10.22 16.11
C LEU A 51 -19.74 -11.08 15.37
N SER A 52 -19.57 -12.36 15.69
CA SER A 52 -18.41 -13.15 15.23
C SER A 52 -18.33 -13.31 13.70
N GLY A 53 -19.47 -13.46 13.02
CA GLY A 53 -19.53 -13.59 11.55
C GLY A 53 -19.15 -12.30 10.82
N SER A 54 -19.62 -11.15 11.28
CA SER A 54 -19.29 -9.84 10.70
C SER A 54 -17.80 -9.49 10.91
N LEU A 55 -17.26 -9.87 12.06
CA LEU A 55 -15.86 -9.66 12.41
C LEU A 55 -14.91 -10.53 11.55
N ALA A 56 -15.31 -11.76 11.23
CA ALA A 56 -14.56 -12.64 10.34
C ALA A 56 -14.42 -12.04 8.93
N THR A 57 -15.52 -11.57 8.34
CA THR A 57 -15.50 -10.88 7.03
C THR A 57 -14.65 -9.62 7.07
N LEU A 58 -14.73 -8.83 8.13
CA LEU A 58 -13.93 -7.62 8.29
C LEU A 58 -12.43 -7.92 8.39
N THR A 59 -12.06 -9.01 9.08
CA THR A 59 -10.67 -9.49 9.16
C THR A 59 -10.15 -9.92 7.77
N THR A 60 -10.97 -10.61 6.97
CA THR A 60 -10.61 -10.96 5.59
C THR A 60 -10.38 -9.73 4.72
N ILE A 61 -11.26 -8.72 4.80
CA ILE A 61 -11.11 -7.46 4.06
C ILE A 61 -9.82 -6.75 4.47
N MET A 62 -9.50 -6.70 5.76
CA MET A 62 -8.26 -6.10 6.27
C MET A 62 -7.02 -6.80 5.70
N ASN A 63 -7.03 -8.13 5.60
CA ASN A 63 -5.92 -8.88 4.99
C ASN A 63 -5.74 -8.55 3.51
N PHE A 64 -6.84 -8.43 2.74
CA PHE A 64 -6.76 -8.01 1.33
C PHE A 64 -6.19 -6.59 1.19
N LEU A 65 -6.56 -5.67 2.08
CA LEU A 65 -6.02 -4.31 2.06
C LEU A 65 -4.52 -4.28 2.39
N TRP A 66 -4.05 -5.12 3.32
CA TRP A 66 -2.62 -5.29 3.60
C TRP A 66 -1.85 -5.78 2.37
N ILE A 67 -2.36 -6.80 1.68
CA ILE A 67 -1.77 -7.30 0.44
C ILE A 67 -1.72 -6.20 -0.61
N TYR A 68 -2.82 -5.46 -0.79
CA TYR A 68 -2.89 -4.34 -1.73
C TYR A 68 -1.86 -3.25 -1.40
N ALA A 69 -1.68 -2.91 -0.12
CA ALA A 69 -0.70 -1.94 0.32
C ALA A 69 0.74 -2.36 0.00
N ILE A 70 1.07 -3.64 0.24
CA ILE A 70 2.38 -4.21 -0.08
C ILE A 70 2.63 -4.17 -1.59
N LEU A 71 1.63 -4.56 -2.39
CA LEU A 71 1.74 -4.53 -3.86
C LEU A 71 1.98 -3.10 -4.37
N ARG A 72 1.21 -2.12 -3.88
CA ARG A 72 1.40 -0.70 -4.21
C ARG A 72 2.81 -0.23 -3.85
N PHE A 73 3.30 -0.59 -2.66
CA PHE A 73 4.66 -0.24 -2.24
C PHE A 73 5.72 -0.83 -3.18
N ILE A 74 5.63 -2.12 -3.48
CA ILE A 74 6.56 -2.82 -4.37
C ILE A 74 6.52 -2.20 -5.77
N THR A 75 5.34 -1.93 -6.33
CA THR A 75 5.19 -1.25 -7.62
C THR A 75 5.90 0.09 -7.61
N GLY A 76 5.71 0.88 -6.55
CA GLY A 76 6.39 2.17 -6.40
C GLY A 76 7.91 2.06 -6.40
N ILE A 77 8.46 1.10 -5.64
CA ILE A 77 9.91 0.84 -5.60
C ILE A 77 10.44 0.42 -6.96
N ILE A 78 9.76 -0.50 -7.66
CA ILE A 78 10.17 -0.94 -9.01
C ILE A 78 10.18 0.24 -9.97
N SER A 79 9.13 1.08 -9.96
CA SER A 79 9.08 2.28 -10.82
C SER A 79 10.22 3.25 -10.53
N ILE A 80 10.60 3.46 -9.25
CA ILE A 80 11.74 4.32 -8.88
C ILE A 80 13.05 3.74 -9.42
N ILE A 81 13.28 2.44 -9.22
CA ILE A 81 14.49 1.76 -9.71
C ILE A 81 14.57 1.85 -11.23
N SER A 82 13.47 1.54 -11.94
CA SER A 82 13.41 1.64 -13.40
C SER A 82 13.64 3.07 -13.90
N GLY A 83 13.04 4.07 -13.25
CA GLY A 83 13.26 5.48 -13.59
C GLY A 83 14.72 5.91 -13.37
N GLY A 84 15.34 5.49 -12.26
CA GLY A 84 16.76 5.71 -12.00
C GLY A 84 17.65 5.07 -13.05
N LEU A 85 17.40 3.81 -13.42
CA LEU A 85 18.16 3.12 -14.46
C LEU A 85 18.11 3.85 -15.81
N VAL A 86 16.94 4.37 -16.21
CA VAL A 86 16.79 5.13 -17.46
C VAL A 86 17.50 6.49 -17.40
N LEU A 87 17.50 7.15 -16.24
CA LEU A 87 18.13 8.48 -16.10
C LEU A 87 19.65 8.42 -15.94
N PHE A 88 20.17 7.32 -15.41
CA PHE A 88 21.59 7.11 -15.15
C PHE A 88 22.24 6.10 -16.09
N SER A 89 21.48 5.53 -17.04
CA SER A 89 22.08 4.76 -18.12
C SER A 89 22.98 5.68 -18.91
N LYS A 90 24.26 5.31 -18.99
CA LYS A 90 25.22 5.98 -19.86
C LYS A 90 24.86 5.65 -21.29
N GLU A 91 24.07 6.52 -21.91
CA GLU A 91 24.31 6.88 -23.31
C GLU A 91 25.47 7.87 -23.40
#